data_AF-A0A7J4UHP0-F1
#
_entry.id   AF-A0A7J4UHP0-F1
#
_cell.length_a   1.000
_cell.length_b   1.000
_cell.length_c   1.000
_cell.angle_alpha   90.00
_cell.angle_beta   90.00
_cell.angle_gamma   90.00
#
_symmetry.space_group_name_H-M   'P 1'
#
loop_
_entity.id
_entity.type
_entity.pdbx_description
1 polymer ?
#
loop_
_entity_poly.entity_id
_entity_poly.type
_entity_poly.pdbx_seq_one_letter_code
_entity_poly.pdbx_strand_id
1 'polypeptide(L)'
;MKIVMFLFVFVLTFSFASATCTNYLDDGNDADAFGSVEVDGVFSQDICRSNTELTEYYCDGNSLKSASYSCASCSDGICYGDTCTSINECNPVLRKWCDGSSWLDSGYCT
;
A
#
# COMPACT_ATOMS: atom_id res chain seq x y z
N MET A 1 -12.72 -38.51 -54.08
CA MET A 1 -11.82 -38.19 -52.96
C MET A 1 -12.42 -37.02 -52.19
N LYS A 2 -12.85 -37.22 -50.94
CA LYS A 2 -13.33 -36.15 -50.06
C LYS A 2 -12.17 -35.70 -49.19
N ILE A 3 -11.65 -34.50 -49.44
CA ILE A 3 -10.65 -33.86 -48.59
C ILE A 3 -11.38 -33.37 -47.34
N VAL A 4 -11.23 -34.10 -46.24
CA VAL A 4 -11.71 -33.67 -44.93
C VAL A 4 -10.72 -32.63 -44.44
N MET A 5 -11.07 -31.36 -44.59
CA MET A 5 -10.27 -30.24 -44.12
C MET A 5 -10.42 -30.16 -42.60
N PHE A 6 -9.48 -30.78 -41.88
CA PHE A 6 -9.35 -30.61 -40.43
C PHE A 6 -8.94 -29.16 -40.15
N LEU A 7 -9.92 -28.37 -39.71
CA LEU A 7 -9.70 -27.02 -39.21
C LEU A 7 -8.90 -27.15 -37.89
N PHE A 8 -7.58 -27.10 -37.97
CA PHE A 8 -6.73 -26.92 -36.80
C PHE A 8 -6.95 -25.50 -36.26
N VAL A 9 -7.89 -25.36 -35.33
CA VAL A 9 -8.03 -24.14 -34.52
C VAL A 9 -6.85 -24.13 -33.56
N PHE A 10 -5.78 -23.45 -33.95
CA PHE A 10 -4.64 -23.15 -33.08
C PHE A 10 -5.14 -22.13 -32.04
N VAL A 11 -5.61 -22.63 -30.89
CA VAL A 11 -6.01 -21.78 -29.76
C VAL A 11 -4.73 -21.15 -29.20
N LEU A 12 -4.38 -19.97 -29.72
CA LEU A 12 -3.40 -19.08 -29.09
C LEU A 12 -3.97 -18.70 -27.73
N THR A 13 -3.53 -19.39 -26.69
CA THR A 13 -3.80 -18.98 -25.30
C THR A 13 -3.03 -17.68 -25.07
N PHE A 14 -3.70 -16.56 -25.28
CA PHE A 14 -3.21 -15.26 -24.86
C PHE A 14 -3.15 -15.29 -23.32
N SER A 15 -1.95 -15.43 -22.76
CA SER A 15 -1.74 -15.26 -21.33
C SER A 15 -2.04 -13.80 -21.02
N PHE A 16 -3.21 -13.52 -20.46
CA PHE A 16 -3.48 -12.24 -19.85
C PHE A 16 -2.59 -12.17 -18.61
N ALA A 17 -1.48 -11.43 -18.71
CA ALA A 17 -0.76 -11.00 -17.53
C ALA A 17 -1.71 -10.09 -16.75
N SER A 18 -2.33 -10.62 -15.69
CA SER A 18 -3.07 -9.79 -14.74
C SER A 18 -2.06 -8.91 -14.03
N ALA A 19 -2.30 -7.60 -14.02
CA ALA A 19 -1.58 -6.70 -13.15
C ALA A 19 -1.65 -7.22 -11.72
N THR A 20 -0.53 -7.24 -11.01
CA THR A 20 -0.46 -7.60 -9.60
C THR A 20 -0.26 -6.34 -8.78
N CYS A 21 -1.14 -6.11 -7.81
CA CYS A 21 -0.98 -5.06 -6.82
C CYS A 21 -0.35 -5.68 -5.57
N THR A 22 0.73 -5.07 -5.06
CA THR A 22 1.41 -5.53 -3.86
C THR A 22 1.47 -4.39 -2.84
N ASN A 23 0.97 -4.62 -1.62
CA ASN A 23 1.18 -3.73 -0.48
C ASN A 23 2.56 -3.99 0.13
N TYR A 24 3.20 -2.92 0.56
CA TYR A 24 4.47 -2.94 1.27
C TYR A 24 4.36 -2.00 2.47
N LEU A 25 4.97 -2.42 3.57
CA LEU A 25 5.21 -1.61 4.77
C LEU A 25 3.96 -1.33 5.63
N ASP A 26 2.77 -1.77 5.19
CA ASP A 26 1.51 -1.77 5.95
C ASP A 26 0.68 -3.06 5.70
N ASP A 27 -0.46 -3.17 6.39
CA ASP A 27 -1.46 -4.23 6.20
C ASP A 27 -2.63 -3.79 5.28
N GLY A 28 -2.37 -2.89 4.33
CA GLY A 28 -3.35 -2.37 3.39
C GLY A 28 -3.92 -1.02 3.81
N ASN A 29 -5.22 -0.95 4.10
CA ASN A 29 -5.86 0.31 4.46
C ASN A 29 -5.74 0.57 5.97
N ASP A 30 -4.55 0.98 6.39
CA ASP A 30 -4.04 1.34 7.70
C ASP A 30 -3.37 2.74 7.74
N ALA A 31 -4.18 3.79 7.92
CA ALA A 31 -3.74 5.20 7.95
C ALA A 31 -2.74 5.56 9.08
N ASP A 32 -2.58 4.68 10.07
CA ASP A 32 -1.68 4.86 11.22
C ASP A 32 -0.29 4.24 10.99
N ALA A 33 -0.10 3.57 9.84
CA ALA A 33 1.17 3.04 9.35
C ALA A 33 1.55 3.72 8.02
N PHE A 34 2.85 3.77 7.71
CA PHE A 34 3.28 4.26 6.40
C PHE A 34 3.19 3.15 5.36
N GLY A 35 2.36 3.37 4.37
CA GLY A 35 2.13 2.45 3.26
C GLY A 35 2.82 2.79 1.97
N SER A 36 3.09 1.75 1.19
CA SER A 36 3.35 1.89 -0.25
C SER A 36 2.86 0.69 -1.04
N VAL A 37 2.52 0.94 -2.29
CA VAL A 37 1.98 -0.06 -3.20
C VAL A 37 2.68 -0.04 -4.53
N GLU A 38 2.85 -1.22 -5.13
CA GLU A 38 3.36 -1.36 -6.49
C GLU A 38 2.32 -2.07 -7.36
N VAL A 39 2.03 -1.45 -8.52
CA VAL A 39 1.22 -2.05 -9.58
C VAL A 39 1.97 -1.96 -10.89
N ASP A 40 2.29 -3.11 -11.49
CA ASP A 40 3.03 -3.20 -12.76
C ASP A 40 4.33 -2.37 -12.79
N GLY A 41 5.05 -2.33 -11.67
CA GLY A 41 6.29 -1.57 -11.52
C GLY A 41 6.10 -0.07 -11.23
N VAL A 42 4.87 0.40 -11.05
CA VAL A 42 4.55 1.77 -10.65
C VAL A 42 4.30 1.82 -9.15
N PHE A 43 5.10 2.62 -8.44
CA PHE A 43 4.97 2.82 -7.00
C PHE A 43 4.07 4.00 -6.66
N SER A 44 3.15 3.80 -5.72
CA SER A 44 2.42 4.85 -5.01
C SER A 44 2.69 4.69 -3.52
N GLN A 45 2.80 5.79 -2.79
CA GLN A 45 3.06 5.77 -1.35
C GLN A 45 2.11 6.73 -0.67
N ASP A 46 1.88 6.48 0.61
CA ASP A 46 1.07 7.35 1.43
C ASP A 46 1.64 8.75 1.50
N ILE A 47 0.75 9.73 1.45
CA ILE A 47 1.14 11.12 1.33
C ILE A 47 0.23 12.04 2.13
N CYS A 48 0.84 12.79 3.03
CA CYS A 48 0.19 13.94 3.66
C CYS A 48 -0.03 15.04 2.61
N ARG A 49 -1.28 15.25 2.21
CA ARG A 49 -1.69 16.35 1.32
C ARG A 49 -1.68 17.70 2.03
N SER A 50 -1.93 17.66 3.34
CA SER A 50 -1.77 18.76 4.27
C SER A 50 -1.29 18.23 5.61
N ASN A 51 -1.11 19.11 6.59
CA ASN A 51 -0.79 18.73 7.97
C ASN A 51 -1.95 18.04 8.70
N THR A 52 -3.13 17.89 8.09
CA THR A 52 -4.31 17.24 8.69
C THR A 52 -5.03 16.31 7.71
N GLU A 53 -4.42 16.00 6.56
CA GLU A 53 -5.03 15.16 5.53
C GLU A 53 -4.01 14.18 4.96
N LEU A 54 -4.30 12.89 5.08
CA LEU A 54 -3.56 11.79 4.48
C LEU A 54 -4.31 11.29 3.24
N THR A 55 -3.60 11.09 2.14
CA THR A 55 -4.02 10.17 1.09
C THR A 55 -3.25 8.87 1.28
N GLU A 56 -4.00 7.82 1.57
CA GLU A 56 -3.50 6.47 1.74
C GLU A 56 -3.69 5.68 0.43
N TYR A 57 -2.69 4.90 0.02
CA TYR A 57 -2.74 4.01 -1.13
C TYR A 57 -2.61 2.56 -0.69
N TYR A 58 -3.55 1.72 -1.12
CA TYR A 58 -3.57 0.31 -0.74
C TYR A 58 -4.09 -0.56 -1.89
N CYS A 59 -3.76 -1.84 -1.84
CA CYS A 59 -4.29 -2.86 -2.74
C CYS A 59 -5.58 -3.47 -2.17
N ASP A 60 -6.65 -3.44 -2.96
CA ASP A 60 -7.85 -4.26 -2.75
C ASP A 60 -7.86 -5.37 -3.81
N GLY A 61 -7.37 -6.54 -3.41
CA GLY A 61 -6.98 -7.60 -4.35
C GLY A 61 -5.87 -7.11 -5.30
N ASN A 62 -6.08 -7.26 -6.61
CA ASN A 62 -5.13 -6.79 -7.64
C ASN A 62 -5.37 -5.34 -8.09
N SER A 63 -6.24 -4.59 -7.40
CA SER A 63 -6.58 -3.22 -7.78
C SER A 63 -5.96 -2.20 -6.84
N LEU A 64 -5.25 -1.22 -7.40
CA LEU A 64 -4.85 -0.02 -6.67
C LEU A 64 -6.10 0.76 -6.22
N LYS A 65 -6.14 1.10 -4.94
CA LYS A 65 -7.13 1.99 -4.32
C LYS A 65 -6.43 3.12 -3.58
N SER A 66 -7.22 4.12 -3.25
CA SER A 66 -6.80 5.15 -2.32
C SER A 66 -7.95 5.57 -1.43
N ALA A 67 -7.64 5.99 -0.20
CA ALA A 67 -8.57 6.60 0.73
C ALA A 67 -8.01 7.94 1.24
N SER A 68 -8.90 8.81 1.69
CA SER A 68 -8.53 10.09 2.31
C SER A 68 -8.95 10.08 3.76
N TYR A 69 -8.02 10.43 4.65
CA TYR A 69 -8.25 10.52 6.09
C TYR A 69 -8.01 11.93 6.59
N SER A 70 -8.89 12.37 7.49
CA SER A 70 -8.65 13.56 8.30
C SER A 70 -7.89 13.15 9.55
N CYS A 71 -6.67 13.65 9.70
CA CYS A 71 -5.82 13.40 10.86
C CYS A 71 -5.82 14.61 11.79
N ALA A 72 -5.56 14.41 13.08
CA ALA A 72 -5.22 15.52 13.98
C ALA A 72 -3.89 16.16 13.58
N SER A 73 -2.90 15.33 13.26
CA SER A 73 -1.68 15.73 12.58
C SER A 73 -1.29 14.69 11.53
N CYS A 74 -0.86 15.11 10.36
CA CYS A 74 -0.29 14.24 9.34
C CYS A 74 1.17 14.60 9.14
N SER A 75 2.05 13.61 9.25
CA SER A 75 3.46 13.77 8.94
C SER A 75 4.04 12.49 8.35
N ASP A 76 4.97 12.64 7.41
CA ASP A 76 5.69 11.51 6.80
C ASP A 76 4.77 10.40 6.21
N GLY A 77 3.55 10.74 5.78
CA GLY A 77 2.60 9.78 5.20
C GLY A 77 1.84 8.95 6.23
N ILE A 78 1.67 9.46 7.46
CA ILE A 78 0.97 8.78 8.56
C ILE A 78 0.01 9.76 9.24
N CYS A 79 -1.17 9.29 9.65
CA CYS A 79 -2.05 10.00 10.58
C CYS A 79 -1.58 9.80 12.03
N TYR A 80 -1.45 10.90 12.75
CA TYR A 80 -1.23 10.93 14.20
C TYR A 80 -2.53 11.38 14.88
N GLY A 81 -2.92 10.69 15.95
CA GLY A 81 -4.03 11.09 16.83
C GLY A 81 -3.71 12.29 17.73
N ASP A 82 -4.73 12.87 18.36
CA ASP A 82 -4.62 14.05 19.24
C ASP A 82 -3.69 13.84 20.46
N THR A 83 -3.50 12.59 20.87
CA THR A 83 -2.68 12.18 22.01
C THR A 83 -1.24 11.86 21.63
N CYS A 84 -0.88 11.86 20.34
CA CYS A 84 0.49 11.74 19.88
C CYS A 84 1.25 13.04 20.17
N THR A 85 1.84 13.16 21.36
CA THR A 85 2.91 14.14 21.56
C THR A 85 4.06 13.76 20.65
N SER A 86 4.42 14.66 19.74
CA SER A 86 5.58 14.54 18.86
C SER A 86 6.88 14.46 19.67
N ILE A 87 7.26 13.27 20.12
CA ILE A 87 8.49 13.08 20.87
C ILE A 87 9.08 11.70 20.58
N ASN A 88 10.11 11.69 19.75
CA ASN A 88 11.22 10.73 19.81
C ASN A 88 10.85 9.23 19.80
N GLU A 89 9.69 8.85 19.29
CA GLU A 89 9.31 7.46 19.11
C GLU A 89 9.69 7.03 17.70
N CYS A 90 10.85 6.39 17.62
CA CYS A 90 11.08 5.19 16.83
C CYS A 90 9.99 4.78 15.83
N ASN A 91 10.21 4.99 14.53
CA ASN A 91 9.32 4.52 13.48
C ASN A 91 10.06 3.54 12.55
N PRO A 92 9.74 2.22 12.59
CA PRO A 92 10.44 1.20 11.80
C PRO A 92 10.08 1.29 10.33
N VAL A 93 8.84 1.69 10.05
CA VAL A 93 8.21 1.72 8.74
C VAL A 93 8.78 2.87 7.91
N LEU A 94 9.05 4.01 8.56
CA LEU A 94 9.76 5.16 7.97
C LEU A 94 11.28 5.01 7.93
N ARG A 95 11.85 3.91 8.43
CA ARG A 95 13.30 3.74 8.66
C ARG A 95 13.94 4.91 9.43
N LYS A 96 13.18 5.59 10.31
CA LYS A 96 13.66 6.68 11.15
C LYS A 96 13.99 6.14 12.55
N TRP A 97 15.30 5.98 12.77
CA TRP A 97 16.08 5.80 14.02
C TRP A 97 15.44 5.08 15.22
N CYS A 98 15.97 3.90 15.55
CA CYS A 98 15.89 3.25 16.86
C CYS A 98 17.20 2.55 17.20
N ASP A 99 17.71 2.70 18.43
CA ASP A 99 18.97 2.11 18.90
C ASP A 99 18.88 0.63 19.32
N GLY A 100 17.96 -0.14 18.71
CA GLY A 100 18.04 -1.60 18.72
C GLY A 100 17.29 -2.32 19.86
N SER A 101 15.97 -2.19 19.93
CA SER A 101 15.13 -3.11 20.71
C SER A 101 13.75 -3.30 20.06
N SER A 102 13.20 -4.51 20.20
CA SER A 102 12.11 -5.15 19.45
C SER A 102 10.69 -4.59 19.64
N TRP A 103 9.83 -4.81 18.64
CA TRP A 103 8.46 -4.30 18.45
C TRP A 103 7.35 -5.01 19.23
N LEU A 104 6.28 -4.26 19.53
CA LEU A 104 4.93 -4.75 19.82
C LEU A 104 3.96 -4.07 18.83
N ASP A 105 3.32 -4.87 17.97
CA ASP A 105 2.12 -4.46 17.22
C ASP A 105 1.06 -3.97 18.22
N SER A 106 0.28 -2.95 17.84
CA SER A 106 -0.93 -2.40 18.51
C SER A 106 -0.84 -1.07 19.26
N GLY A 107 0.17 -0.23 19.04
CA GLY A 107 0.27 1.04 19.78
C GLY A 107 0.69 2.24 18.95
N TYR A 108 -0.20 2.78 18.11
CA TYR A 108 0.02 4.10 17.54
C TYR A 108 -1.18 4.99 17.86
N CYS A 109 -1.10 5.60 19.05
CA CYS A 109 -1.97 6.61 19.66
C CYS A 109 -3.49 6.40 19.58
N THR A 110 -4.06 6.00 20.73
CA THR A 110 -5.52 5.97 20.98
C THR A 110 -6.17 7.36 20.94
#